data_AF-U6KR54-F1
#
_entry.id   AF-U6KR54-F1
#
_cell.length_a   1.000
_cell.length_b   1.000
_cell.length_c   1.000
_cell.angle_alpha   90.00
_cell.angle_beta   90.00
_cell.angle_gamma   90.00
#
_symmetry.space_group_name_H-M   'P 1'
#
loop_
_entity.id
_entity.type
_entity.pdbx_description
1 polymer ?
#
loop_
_entity_poly.entity_id
_entity_poly.type
_entity_poly.pdbx_seq_one_letter_code
_entity_poly.pdbx_strand_id
1 'polypeptide(L)'
;MSDAAVLQPVPLTPSAGEGLCASAAAAGAAAGAAAAAAAARGCCAACPQHGVLLSRQQLEASAAANASSKLVAYQGLVLDVLGFMHPGGNDLLQPFFGKDITEAFDDVGHSSRALQQLRGLAVGILEEQRERYIAWAGAGCLCSSSSSSSSKASSKKKPAKPAAAAAAHDSTTDNESETSLGSEGSSSKTGGAPQGGPPSPESLIDFSKPLVPQIYFMRHDLYKHCSQTPHCTDKVYTLLPWPQLEPLTKTRWWQVLLLWGPVCGYLAYCSFKTHPLPWSVGMLFFGLFVWTFVEYCMHRFLFHFPEDKLPDSGAVRVVHFLLHSIHHMLPMDPLRLVMPPVLLLLLSLPVFFLFCAIFPQWFVWGAWPGGLCGYLCYDLIHYQTHHCSIADKVPYINTLRVYHMKHHFKYPDLGFGVTSKFWDIVFGTPIDDKKKTPSE
;
A
#
# COMPACT_ATOMS: atom_id res chain seq x y z
N MET A 1 -22.72 -28.41 -30.47
CA MET A 1 -21.83 -27.66 -31.38
C MET A 1 -22.46 -26.29 -31.59
N SER A 2 -22.00 -25.30 -30.82
CA SER A 2 -22.31 -23.89 -30.99
C SER A 2 -21.30 -23.11 -30.15
N ASP A 3 -20.67 -22.13 -30.79
CA ASP A 3 -19.42 -21.47 -30.43
C ASP A 3 -19.36 -20.82 -29.04
N ALA A 4 -18.27 -21.08 -28.32
CA ALA A 4 -17.87 -20.31 -27.15
C ALA A 4 -17.13 -19.05 -27.61
N ALA A 5 -17.76 -17.89 -27.39
CA ALA A 5 -17.14 -16.58 -27.59
C ALA A 5 -16.00 -16.38 -26.59
N VAL A 6 -14.76 -16.48 -27.09
CA VAL A 6 -13.54 -16.09 -26.38
C VAL A 6 -13.60 -14.59 -26.11
N LEU A 7 -13.68 -14.21 -24.83
CA LEU A 7 -13.59 -12.83 -24.37
C LEU A 7 -12.24 -12.24 -24.81
N GLN A 8 -12.29 -11.16 -25.58
CA GLN A 8 -11.07 -10.43 -25.97
C GLN A 8 -10.47 -9.70 -24.76
N PRO A 9 -9.13 -9.70 -24.59
CA PRO A 9 -8.47 -9.00 -23.50
C PRO A 9 -8.63 -7.48 -23.64
N VAL A 10 -9.04 -6.83 -22.56
CA VAL A 10 -9.15 -5.37 -22.44
C VAL A 10 -7.73 -4.76 -22.50
N PRO A 11 -7.48 -3.71 -23.32
CA PRO A 11 -6.15 -3.19 -23.55
C PRO A 11 -5.57 -2.45 -22.34
N LEU A 12 -4.35 -2.82 -21.94
CA LEU A 12 -3.51 -2.07 -21.00
C LEU A 12 -2.69 -1.05 -21.79
N THR A 13 -3.06 0.23 -21.74
CA THR A 13 -2.25 1.33 -22.29
C THR A 13 -1.13 1.72 -21.33
N PRO A 14 0.09 2.06 -21.81
CA PRO A 14 1.20 2.44 -20.95
C PRO A 14 1.06 3.90 -20.48
N SER A 15 1.15 4.14 -19.16
CA SER A 15 1.38 5.47 -18.59
C SER A 15 2.88 5.67 -18.34
N ALA A 16 3.39 6.84 -18.69
CA ALA A 16 4.80 7.20 -18.70
C ALA A 16 5.43 7.31 -17.28
N GLY A 17 6.66 6.84 -17.12
CA GLY A 17 7.61 7.32 -16.10
C GLY A 17 8.20 6.27 -15.15
N GLU A 18 9.54 6.06 -15.28
CA GLU A 18 10.52 5.59 -14.27
C GLU A 18 10.39 4.13 -13.75
N GLY A 19 11.41 3.26 -13.62
CA GLY A 19 12.87 3.34 -13.69
C GLY A 19 13.50 2.47 -12.58
N LEU A 20 13.60 1.13 -12.74
CA LEU A 20 14.22 0.22 -11.76
C LEU A 20 15.39 -0.54 -12.41
N CYS A 21 16.63 -0.24 -12.00
CA CYS A 21 17.78 -1.08 -12.32
C CYS A 21 18.86 -0.95 -11.23
N ALA A 22 18.80 -1.81 -10.21
CA ALA A 22 19.96 -2.12 -9.36
C ALA A 22 19.70 -3.40 -8.54
N SER A 23 19.95 -4.58 -9.13
CA SER A 23 20.64 -5.72 -8.49
C SER A 23 20.44 -7.01 -9.30
N ALA A 24 21.34 -7.30 -10.23
CA ALA A 24 21.50 -8.66 -10.75
C ALA A 24 22.87 -8.79 -11.41
N ALA A 25 23.89 -9.13 -10.62
CA ALA A 25 25.19 -9.55 -11.13
C ALA A 25 25.60 -10.85 -10.42
N ALA A 26 25.25 -11.99 -11.03
CA ALA A 26 26.02 -13.24 -10.98
C ALA A 26 25.25 -14.38 -11.69
N ALA A 27 25.62 -14.72 -12.93
CA ALA A 27 25.56 -16.08 -13.47
C ALA A 27 26.27 -16.14 -14.83
N GLY A 28 27.20 -17.07 -15.00
CA GLY A 28 28.23 -17.06 -16.04
C GLY A 28 27.92 -17.77 -17.36
N ALA A 29 28.73 -17.37 -18.34
CA ALA A 29 29.34 -18.14 -19.43
C ALA A 29 28.52 -18.80 -20.56
N ALA A 30 27.19 -18.85 -20.54
CA ALA A 30 26.39 -19.26 -21.72
C ALA A 30 25.85 -18.09 -22.55
N ALA A 31 26.19 -16.85 -22.19
CA ALA A 31 25.56 -15.62 -22.67
C ALA A 31 26.12 -15.03 -23.99
N GLY A 32 27.21 -15.59 -24.54
CA GLY A 32 27.97 -14.95 -25.62
C GLY A 32 27.25 -14.83 -26.96
N ALA A 33 26.51 -15.86 -27.38
CA ALA A 33 25.85 -15.89 -28.68
C ALA A 33 24.50 -15.15 -28.69
N ALA A 34 23.75 -15.21 -27.57
CA ALA A 34 22.48 -14.51 -27.42
C ALA A 34 22.67 -12.99 -27.23
N ALA A 35 23.75 -12.56 -26.56
CA ALA A 35 24.08 -11.15 -26.38
C ALA A 35 24.41 -10.44 -27.70
N ALA A 36 25.04 -11.13 -28.65
CA ALA A 36 25.38 -10.56 -29.97
C ALA A 36 24.14 -10.35 -30.86
N ALA A 37 23.15 -11.24 -30.79
CA ALA A 37 21.88 -11.09 -31.51
C ALA A 37 20.96 -10.03 -30.88
N ALA A 38 21.02 -9.84 -29.56
CA ALA A 38 20.28 -8.80 -28.82
C ALA A 38 20.84 -7.39 -29.09
N ALA A 39 22.16 -7.26 -29.23
CA ALA A 39 22.82 -5.99 -29.55
C ALA A 39 22.45 -5.45 -30.95
N ALA A 40 22.16 -6.33 -31.92
CA ALA A 40 21.77 -5.95 -33.27
C ALA A 40 20.34 -5.34 -33.37
N ARG A 41 19.54 -5.39 -32.30
CA ARG A 41 18.14 -4.91 -32.27
C ARG A 41 17.87 -3.81 -31.24
N GLY A 42 18.91 -3.32 -30.55
CA GLY A 42 18.75 -2.24 -29.56
C GLY A 42 18.01 -2.64 -28.28
N CYS A 43 17.93 -3.93 -27.95
CA CYS A 43 17.27 -4.42 -26.74
C CYS A 43 18.28 -4.65 -25.59
N CYS A 44 17.94 -4.26 -24.36
CA CYS A 44 18.74 -4.57 -23.18
C CYS A 44 18.76 -6.09 -22.90
N ALA A 45 19.95 -6.70 -22.90
CA ALA A 45 20.15 -8.14 -22.72
C ALA A 45 19.69 -8.70 -21.36
N ALA A 46 19.31 -7.83 -20.40
CA ALA A 46 18.91 -8.19 -19.04
C ALA A 46 17.53 -7.63 -18.64
N CYS A 47 16.67 -7.25 -19.60
CA CYS A 47 15.33 -6.78 -19.27
C CYS A 47 14.44 -7.96 -18.84
N PRO A 48 13.83 -7.97 -17.64
CA PRO A 48 12.93 -9.05 -17.22
C PRO A 48 11.68 -9.17 -18.12
N GLN A 49 11.36 -8.14 -18.91
CA GLN A 49 10.29 -8.18 -19.92
C GLN A 49 10.75 -8.58 -21.33
N HIS A 50 12.06 -8.57 -21.63
CA HIS A 50 12.56 -8.82 -23.00
C HIS A 50 13.71 -9.82 -23.12
N GLY A 51 14.33 -10.25 -22.01
CA GLY A 51 15.60 -10.98 -22.02
C GLY A 51 15.56 -12.37 -21.39
N VAL A 52 14.67 -12.62 -20.42
CA VAL A 52 14.65 -13.89 -19.69
C VAL A 52 13.47 -14.72 -20.16
N LEU A 53 13.75 -15.58 -21.13
CA LEU A 53 12.86 -16.66 -21.54
C LEU A 53 13.07 -17.82 -20.57
N LEU A 54 11.98 -18.30 -20.01
CA LEU A 54 11.97 -19.44 -19.09
C LEU A 54 11.18 -20.57 -19.74
N SER A 55 11.76 -21.76 -19.76
CA SER A 55 11.04 -22.96 -20.18
C SER A 55 10.11 -23.45 -19.07
N ARG A 56 9.08 -24.23 -19.41
CA ARG A 56 8.21 -24.88 -18.41
C ARG A 56 9.00 -25.75 -17.45
N GLN A 57 10.06 -26.41 -17.93
CA GLN A 57 10.92 -27.23 -17.07
C GLN A 57 11.65 -26.37 -16.02
N GLN A 58 12.08 -25.16 -16.38
CA GLN A 58 12.71 -24.24 -15.42
C GLN A 58 11.70 -23.70 -14.41
N LEU A 59 10.47 -23.41 -14.84
CA LEU A 59 9.36 -23.05 -13.95
C LEU A 59 9.09 -24.20 -12.96
N GLU A 60 8.85 -25.41 -13.45
CA GLU A 60 8.57 -26.60 -12.64
C GLU A 60 9.71 -26.95 -11.69
N ALA A 61 10.96 -26.80 -12.13
CA ALA A 61 12.14 -27.05 -11.28
C ALA A 61 12.21 -26.12 -10.05
N SER A 62 11.62 -24.92 -10.12
CA SER A 62 11.54 -24.01 -8.97
C SER A 62 10.62 -24.51 -7.85
N ALA A 63 9.77 -25.50 -8.12
CA ALA A 63 8.91 -26.12 -7.11
C ALA A 63 9.71 -26.92 -6.07
N ALA A 64 10.93 -27.36 -6.42
CA ALA A 64 11.80 -28.12 -5.52
C ALA A 64 12.07 -27.35 -4.21
N ALA A 65 12.05 -28.06 -3.07
CA ALA A 65 12.16 -27.45 -1.73
C ALA A 65 13.39 -26.53 -1.59
N ASN A 66 14.53 -26.93 -2.17
CA ASN A 66 15.82 -26.23 -2.07
C ASN A 66 16.09 -25.23 -3.21
N ALA A 67 15.10 -24.88 -4.02
CA ALA A 67 15.28 -23.92 -5.10
C ALA A 67 15.58 -22.51 -4.55
N SER A 68 16.49 -21.78 -5.22
CA SER A 68 16.87 -20.41 -4.87
C SER A 68 15.85 -19.33 -5.25
N SER A 69 14.79 -19.72 -5.97
CA SER A 69 13.64 -18.89 -6.34
C SER A 69 12.37 -19.76 -6.32
N LYS A 70 11.19 -19.14 -6.18
CA LYS A 70 9.89 -19.82 -6.22
C LYS A 70 9.07 -19.17 -7.30
N LEU A 71 8.96 -19.84 -8.45
CA LEU A 71 8.38 -19.24 -9.63
C LEU A 71 6.92 -19.68 -9.82
N VAL A 72 6.09 -18.79 -10.33
CA VAL A 72 4.73 -19.06 -10.79
C VAL A 72 4.52 -18.36 -12.14
N ALA A 73 3.62 -18.86 -12.98
CA ALA A 73 3.27 -18.21 -14.25
C ALA A 73 1.87 -17.60 -14.19
N TYR A 74 1.70 -16.36 -14.66
CA TYR A 74 0.41 -15.71 -14.82
C TYR A 74 0.31 -15.11 -16.21
N GLN A 75 -0.65 -15.57 -17.02
CA GLN A 75 -0.85 -15.14 -18.41
C GLN A 75 0.44 -15.15 -19.25
N GLY A 76 1.33 -16.12 -19.01
CA GLY A 76 2.62 -16.25 -19.70
C GLY A 76 3.78 -15.45 -19.10
N LEU A 77 3.54 -14.59 -18.12
CA LEU A 77 4.56 -13.89 -17.35
C LEU A 77 5.04 -14.78 -16.20
N VAL A 78 6.36 -14.91 -16.03
CA VAL A 78 6.94 -15.67 -14.92
C VAL A 78 7.29 -14.72 -13.78
N LEU A 79 6.78 -15.05 -12.59
CA LEU A 79 6.87 -14.25 -11.38
C LEU A 79 7.68 -14.99 -10.33
N ASP A 80 8.60 -14.31 -9.64
CA ASP A 80 9.26 -14.85 -8.45
C ASP A 80 8.53 -14.41 -7.18
N VAL A 81 8.00 -15.39 -6.46
CA VAL A 81 7.20 -15.20 -5.25
C VAL A 81 7.93 -15.64 -3.98
N LEU A 82 9.21 -16.02 -4.04
CA LEU A 82 9.96 -16.51 -2.87
C LEU A 82 9.97 -15.50 -1.71
N GLY A 83 10.16 -14.22 -2.01
CA GLY A 83 10.13 -13.13 -1.03
C GLY A 83 8.78 -12.42 -0.93
N PHE A 84 7.77 -12.87 -1.67
CA PHE A 84 6.48 -12.19 -1.72
C PHE A 84 5.61 -12.61 -0.53
N MET A 85 5.09 -11.62 0.19
CA MET A 85 4.14 -11.82 1.27
C MET A 85 2.71 -11.70 0.70
N HIS A 86 2.09 -12.84 0.41
CA HIS A 86 0.73 -12.87 -0.12
C HIS A 86 -0.28 -12.47 0.97
N PRO A 87 -1.21 -11.52 0.70
CA PRO A 87 -2.20 -11.08 1.68
C PRO A 87 -3.06 -12.22 2.26
N GLY A 88 -3.43 -13.22 1.46
CA GLY A 88 -4.18 -14.38 1.92
C GLY A 88 -3.36 -15.38 2.75
N GLY A 89 -2.05 -15.16 2.94
CA GLY A 89 -1.12 -16.11 3.53
C GLY A 89 -0.23 -16.78 2.49
N ASN A 90 1.04 -17.00 2.84
CA ASN A 90 2.03 -17.63 1.95
C ASN A 90 1.79 -19.13 1.75
N ASP A 91 1.10 -19.77 2.69
CA ASP A 91 0.70 -21.18 2.57
C ASP A 91 -0.20 -21.42 1.35
N LEU A 92 -0.96 -20.41 0.91
CA LEU A 92 -1.79 -20.50 -0.28
C LEU A 92 -0.96 -20.55 -1.58
N LEU A 93 0.27 -20.03 -1.57
CA LEU A 93 1.13 -20.04 -2.76
C LEU A 93 1.88 -21.36 -2.93
N GLN A 94 2.17 -22.06 -1.83
CA GLN A 94 2.98 -23.29 -1.85
C GLN A 94 2.49 -24.36 -2.84
N PRO A 95 1.17 -24.64 -2.95
CA PRO A 95 0.66 -25.63 -3.91
C PRO A 95 0.86 -25.25 -5.39
N PHE A 96 1.14 -23.97 -5.65
CA PHE A 96 1.26 -23.39 -6.99
C PHE A 96 2.70 -23.15 -7.43
N PHE A 97 3.70 -23.40 -6.59
CA PHE A 97 5.10 -23.27 -7.00
C PHE A 97 5.39 -24.14 -8.22
N GLY A 98 6.01 -23.53 -9.22
CA GLY A 98 6.32 -24.12 -10.52
C GLY A 98 5.11 -24.36 -11.42
N LYS A 99 3.95 -23.73 -11.15
CA LYS A 99 2.72 -23.88 -11.95
C LYS A 99 2.27 -22.57 -12.56
N ASP A 100 1.40 -22.69 -13.56
CA ASP A 100 0.59 -21.59 -14.05
C ASP A 100 -0.60 -21.36 -13.10
N ILE A 101 -0.73 -20.13 -12.62
CA ILE A 101 -1.75 -19.70 -11.66
C ILE A 101 -2.84 -18.85 -12.32
N THR A 102 -2.88 -18.72 -13.64
CA THR A 102 -3.83 -17.84 -14.34
C THR A 102 -5.27 -18.09 -13.91
N GLU A 103 -5.73 -19.34 -14.02
CA GLU A 103 -7.09 -19.72 -13.64
C GLU A 103 -7.34 -19.55 -12.13
N ALA A 104 -6.44 -20.06 -11.29
CA ALA A 104 -6.57 -19.95 -9.84
C ALA A 104 -6.55 -18.49 -9.34
N PHE A 105 -5.79 -17.62 -10.00
CA PHE A 105 -5.72 -16.20 -9.69
C PHE A 105 -6.99 -15.48 -10.12
N ASP A 106 -7.49 -15.78 -11.32
CA ASP A 106 -8.71 -15.16 -11.87
C ASP A 106 -9.96 -15.62 -11.10
N ASP A 107 -10.04 -16.90 -10.69
CA ASP A 107 -11.13 -17.48 -9.90
C ASP A 107 -11.30 -16.86 -8.51
N VAL A 108 -10.18 -16.50 -7.87
CA VAL A 108 -10.20 -15.80 -6.57
C VAL A 108 -10.74 -14.37 -6.71
N GLY A 109 -10.77 -13.82 -7.92
CA GLY A 109 -11.24 -12.47 -8.19
C GLY A 109 -10.37 -11.43 -7.50
N HIS A 110 -9.05 -11.52 -7.74
CA HIS A 110 -8.08 -10.55 -7.27
C HIS A 110 -8.41 -9.14 -7.82
N SER A 111 -8.19 -8.11 -7.02
CA SER A 111 -8.48 -6.74 -7.42
C SER A 111 -7.56 -6.28 -8.57
N SER A 112 -7.99 -5.27 -9.32
CA SER A 112 -7.15 -4.64 -10.36
C SER A 112 -5.79 -4.15 -9.84
N ARG A 113 -5.70 -3.87 -8.53
CA ARG A 113 -4.47 -3.51 -7.82
C ARG A 113 -3.53 -4.70 -7.60
N ALA A 114 -4.07 -5.88 -7.28
CA ALA A 114 -3.26 -7.09 -7.15
C ALA A 114 -2.57 -7.45 -8.49
N LEU A 115 -3.27 -7.24 -9.62
CA LEU A 115 -2.70 -7.39 -10.97
C LEU A 115 -1.53 -6.42 -11.21
N GLN A 116 -1.59 -5.20 -10.67
CA GLN A 116 -0.51 -4.22 -10.81
C GLN A 116 0.74 -4.66 -10.03
N GLN A 117 0.57 -5.27 -8.86
CA GLN A 117 1.69 -5.79 -8.04
C GLN A 117 2.44 -6.94 -8.72
N LEU A 118 1.78 -7.75 -9.56
CA LEU A 118 2.44 -8.82 -10.33
C LEU A 118 3.59 -8.28 -11.19
N ARG A 119 3.51 -7.03 -11.66
CA ARG A 119 4.57 -6.41 -12.47
C ARG A 119 5.90 -6.32 -11.73
N GLY A 120 5.87 -6.06 -10.43
CA GLY A 120 7.08 -5.96 -9.59
C GLY A 120 7.72 -7.31 -9.28
N LEU A 121 6.97 -8.41 -9.43
CA LEU A 121 7.43 -9.78 -9.21
C LEU A 121 7.95 -10.44 -10.50
N ALA A 122 7.76 -9.79 -11.64
CA ALA A 122 8.05 -10.36 -12.95
C ALA A 122 9.56 -10.53 -13.17
N VAL A 123 9.98 -11.76 -13.43
CA VAL A 123 11.38 -12.13 -13.70
C VAL A 123 11.63 -12.57 -15.15
N GLY A 124 10.57 -12.93 -15.89
CA GLY A 124 10.70 -13.39 -17.27
C GLY A 124 9.36 -13.69 -17.93
N ILE A 125 9.41 -14.30 -19.10
CA ILE A 125 8.24 -14.79 -19.85
C ILE A 125 8.44 -16.25 -20.24
N LEU A 126 7.34 -17.02 -20.33
CA LEU A 126 7.41 -18.38 -20.82
C LEU A 126 7.76 -18.41 -22.31
N GLU A 127 8.67 -19.30 -22.69
CA GLU A 127 9.15 -19.46 -24.08
C GLU A 127 8.01 -19.58 -25.10
N GLU A 128 6.98 -20.33 -24.76
CA GLU A 128 5.80 -20.56 -25.60
C GLU A 128 4.92 -19.31 -25.82
N GLN A 129 5.01 -18.30 -24.95
CA GLN A 129 4.25 -17.05 -25.08
C GLN A 129 5.06 -15.94 -25.74
N ARG A 130 6.28 -16.23 -26.19
CA ARG A 130 7.20 -15.28 -26.83
C ARG A 130 6.58 -14.53 -27.98
N GLU A 131 5.95 -15.23 -28.93
CA GLU A 131 5.40 -14.61 -30.14
C GLU A 131 4.23 -13.68 -29.82
N ARG A 132 3.32 -14.15 -28.95
CA ARG A 132 2.16 -13.38 -28.48
C ARG A 132 2.59 -12.13 -27.71
N TYR A 133 3.64 -12.24 -26.90
CA TYR A 133 4.17 -11.12 -26.13
C TYR A 133 4.88 -10.10 -27.03
N ILE A 134 5.67 -10.55 -28.02
CA ILE A 134 6.30 -9.67 -29.03
C ILE A 134 5.24 -8.90 -29.83
N ALA A 135 4.15 -9.57 -30.21
CA ALA A 135 3.04 -8.93 -30.91
C ALA A 135 2.32 -7.86 -30.06
N TRP A 136 2.26 -8.06 -28.73
CA TRP A 136 1.61 -7.15 -27.79
C TRP A 136 2.51 -5.97 -27.35
N ALA A 137 3.75 -6.23 -26.95
CA ALA A 137 4.70 -5.22 -26.46
C ALA A 137 5.28 -4.32 -27.59
N GLY A 138 5.18 -4.78 -28.85
CA GLY A 138 5.84 -4.14 -29.98
C GLY A 138 7.37 -4.27 -29.93
N ALA A 139 8.08 -3.46 -30.71
CA ALA A 139 9.55 -3.43 -30.72
C ALA A 139 10.18 -2.62 -29.56
N GLY A 140 9.36 -2.13 -28.61
CA GLY A 140 9.79 -1.21 -27.57
C GLY A 140 10.04 -1.90 -26.24
N CYS A 141 11.25 -1.76 -25.69
CA CYS A 141 11.51 -2.07 -24.29
C CYS A 141 10.98 -0.95 -23.38
N LEU A 142 10.37 -1.27 -22.22
CA LEU A 142 10.03 -0.28 -21.18
C LEU A 142 11.26 0.47 -20.64
N CYS A 143 12.47 0.03 -20.98
CA CYS A 143 13.72 0.66 -20.60
C CYS A 143 14.04 1.97 -21.35
N SER A 144 13.20 2.41 -22.29
CA SER A 144 13.45 3.64 -23.08
C SER A 144 13.09 4.97 -22.38
N SER A 145 12.50 4.97 -21.18
CA SER A 145 12.13 6.23 -20.51
C SER A 145 13.21 6.88 -19.65
N SER A 146 14.49 6.48 -19.76
CA SER A 146 15.56 7.07 -18.93
C SER A 146 16.85 7.46 -19.67
N SER A 147 16.84 7.62 -20.99
CA SER A 147 18.02 8.15 -21.70
C SER A 147 17.70 9.00 -22.92
N SER A 148 17.15 10.20 -22.71
CA SER A 148 17.31 11.30 -23.67
C SER A 148 17.10 12.69 -23.06
N SER A 149 17.97 13.11 -22.14
CA SER A 149 18.24 14.53 -21.94
C SER A 149 19.60 14.90 -22.56
N SER A 150 19.52 15.19 -23.86
CA SER A 150 20.35 16.16 -24.61
C SER A 150 21.88 16.12 -24.46
N SER A 151 22.55 15.48 -25.42
CA SER A 151 23.89 15.84 -25.86
C SER A 151 23.83 16.79 -27.06
N LYS A 152 24.23 18.05 -26.81
CA LYS A 152 24.95 19.00 -27.68
C LYS A 152 24.73 18.91 -29.21
N ALA A 153 24.10 19.95 -29.76
CA ALA A 153 24.39 20.45 -31.11
C ALA A 153 25.46 21.55 -31.03
N SER A 154 26.49 21.44 -31.88
CA SER A 154 27.60 22.38 -32.04
C SER A 154 27.36 23.23 -33.30
N SER A 155 27.49 24.56 -33.20
CA SER A 155 27.86 25.41 -34.33
C SER A 155 28.61 26.69 -33.92
N LYS A 156 29.91 26.70 -34.24
CA LYS A 156 30.79 27.79 -34.73
C LYS A 156 30.98 29.13 -33.95
N LYS A 157 32.22 29.26 -33.42
CA LYS A 157 33.20 30.41 -33.42
C LYS A 157 32.74 31.88 -33.21
N LYS A 158 32.98 32.40 -31.98
CA LYS A 158 33.80 33.55 -31.48
C LYS A 158 34.28 34.70 -32.43
N PRO A 159 34.71 35.91 -31.94
CA PRO A 159 34.95 36.33 -30.53
C PRO A 159 34.60 37.79 -30.09
N ALA A 160 34.76 38.01 -28.76
CA ALA A 160 35.27 39.20 -28.04
C ALA A 160 34.31 40.20 -27.35
N LYS A 161 34.72 40.56 -26.12
CA LYS A 161 34.14 41.36 -24.99
C LYS A 161 34.53 42.86 -25.11
N PRO A 162 34.28 43.76 -24.13
CA PRO A 162 33.27 43.84 -23.05
C PRO A 162 32.60 45.25 -22.87
N ALA A 163 31.59 45.34 -22.00
CA ALA A 163 31.47 46.30 -20.86
C ALA A 163 30.13 47.07 -20.71
N ALA A 164 29.68 47.09 -19.44
CA ALA A 164 29.03 48.17 -18.68
C ALA A 164 27.61 48.70 -19.03
N ALA A 165 26.72 48.49 -18.04
CA ALA A 165 25.95 49.50 -17.29
C ALA A 165 24.78 50.28 -17.94
N ALA A 166 23.75 50.40 -17.07
CA ALA A 166 22.85 51.53 -16.88
C ALA A 166 21.62 51.71 -17.80
N ALA A 167 20.47 51.53 -17.14
CA ALA A 167 19.41 52.52 -16.96
C ALA A 167 18.48 52.89 -18.12
N ALA A 168 17.20 52.89 -17.72
CA ALA A 168 16.23 53.97 -17.90
C ALA A 168 15.37 54.01 -19.17
N HIS A 169 14.06 54.10 -18.87
CA HIS A 169 13.03 54.85 -19.60
C HIS A 169 12.63 54.27 -20.97
N ASP A 170 11.39 54.30 -21.40
CA ASP A 170 10.10 54.77 -20.89
C ASP A 170 9.14 54.45 -22.02
N SER A 171 7.85 54.43 -21.70
CA SER A 171 6.80 54.92 -22.59
C SER A 171 6.51 54.08 -23.84
N THR A 172 5.28 53.86 -24.22
CA THR A 172 3.97 54.18 -23.66
C THR A 172 2.98 53.52 -24.62
N THR A 173 1.73 53.60 -24.21
CA THR A 173 0.52 53.61 -25.01
C THR A 173 -0.20 52.28 -25.05
N ASP A 174 -1.10 52.08 -24.10
CA ASP A 174 -2.45 52.72 -23.98
C ASP A 174 -3.42 51.82 -24.74
N ASN A 175 -4.25 51.12 -23.97
CA ASN A 175 -5.68 51.41 -23.82
C ASN A 175 -6.46 50.74 -24.95
N GLU A 176 -7.65 50.21 -24.76
CA GLU A 176 -8.60 50.16 -23.66
C GLU A 176 -9.73 49.29 -24.19
N SER A 177 -10.52 48.68 -23.31
CA SER A 177 -11.97 48.52 -23.49
C SER A 177 -12.46 47.64 -24.66
N GLU A 178 -13.62 47.01 -24.67
CA GLU A 178 -14.63 46.67 -23.70
C GLU A 178 -15.57 45.69 -24.46
N THR A 179 -16.19 44.80 -23.70
CA THR A 179 -17.55 44.27 -23.84
C THR A 179 -18.17 43.85 -25.20
N SER A 180 -18.82 42.68 -25.11
CA SER A 180 -20.18 42.36 -25.58
C SER A 180 -20.35 41.29 -26.69
N LEU A 181 -20.83 40.13 -26.23
CA LEU A 181 -22.02 39.38 -26.68
C LEU A 181 -22.48 39.50 -28.14
N GLY A 182 -22.55 38.35 -28.84
CA GLY A 182 -23.52 38.13 -29.92
C GLY A 182 -23.23 37.01 -30.92
N SER A 183 -23.93 35.88 -30.76
CA SER A 183 -24.61 35.09 -31.82
C SER A 183 -23.81 34.37 -32.95
N GLU A 184 -23.93 33.04 -32.90
CA GLU A 184 -24.17 32.06 -33.99
C GLU A 184 -23.12 31.76 -35.07
N GLY A 185 -22.52 30.56 -34.93
CA GLY A 185 -22.63 29.50 -35.94
C GLY A 185 -21.62 29.45 -37.08
N SER A 186 -20.48 28.76 -36.88
CA SER A 186 -19.89 27.90 -37.93
C SER A 186 -18.82 26.96 -37.38
N SER A 187 -18.78 25.76 -37.95
CA SER A 187 -18.05 24.55 -37.55
C SER A 187 -16.52 24.67 -37.61
N SER A 188 -15.81 24.26 -36.54
CA SER A 188 -14.51 23.57 -36.69
C SER A 188 -14.13 22.71 -35.48
N LYS A 189 -13.75 21.46 -35.77
CA LYS A 189 -13.14 20.46 -34.88
C LYS A 189 -11.98 21.01 -34.03
N THR A 190 -11.82 20.46 -32.82
CA THR A 190 -10.65 19.69 -32.33
C THR A 190 -10.38 19.90 -30.83
N GLY A 191 -9.99 18.81 -30.13
CA GLY A 191 -9.20 18.91 -28.90
C GLY A 191 -9.79 18.30 -27.63
N GLY A 192 -10.32 17.06 -27.69
CA GLY A 192 -10.60 16.29 -26.48
C GLY A 192 -9.30 16.00 -25.71
N ALA A 193 -9.24 16.44 -24.45
CA ALA A 193 -8.19 16.08 -23.52
C ALA A 193 -8.19 14.54 -23.31
N PRO A 194 -7.02 13.87 -23.33
CA PRO A 194 -6.97 12.45 -23.00
C PRO A 194 -7.23 12.29 -21.50
N GLN A 195 -8.29 11.57 -21.15
CA GLN A 195 -8.52 11.06 -19.81
C GLN A 195 -7.45 10.00 -19.51
N GLY A 196 -6.33 10.43 -18.92
CA GLY A 196 -5.36 9.53 -18.29
C GLY A 196 -5.89 9.10 -16.93
N GLY A 197 -5.93 7.79 -16.68
CA GLY A 197 -6.24 7.25 -15.35
C GLY A 197 -5.28 7.79 -14.27
N PRO A 198 -5.66 7.74 -12.99
CA PRO A 198 -4.84 8.28 -11.92
C PRO A 198 -3.44 7.62 -11.92
N PRO A 199 -2.37 8.42 -11.77
CA PRO A 199 -0.99 7.94 -11.76
C PRO A 199 -0.77 6.97 -10.58
N SER A 200 0.11 5.97 -10.74
CA SER A 200 0.39 5.00 -9.68
C SER A 200 0.93 5.70 -8.41
N PRO A 201 0.65 5.21 -7.19
CA PRO A 201 1.12 5.85 -5.96
C PRO A 201 2.65 6.01 -5.90
N GLU A 202 3.37 5.07 -6.51
CA GLU A 202 4.83 5.08 -6.67
C GLU A 202 5.33 6.28 -7.48
N SER A 203 4.50 6.83 -8.37
CA SER A 203 4.80 8.05 -9.11
C SER A 203 4.37 9.33 -8.36
N LEU A 204 3.57 9.20 -7.30
CA LEU A 204 3.06 10.32 -6.49
C LEU A 204 3.90 10.59 -5.24
N ILE A 205 4.58 9.58 -4.70
CA ILE A 205 5.39 9.66 -3.49
C ILE A 205 6.84 9.28 -3.79
N ASP A 206 7.76 10.19 -3.49
CA ASP A 206 9.20 9.91 -3.51
C ASP A 206 9.61 9.26 -2.19
N PHE A 207 9.63 7.92 -2.18
CA PHE A 207 10.03 7.11 -1.03
C PHE A 207 11.50 7.25 -0.63
N SER A 208 12.34 7.95 -1.41
CA SER A 208 13.71 8.29 -1.00
C SER A 208 13.77 9.48 -0.04
N LYS A 209 12.67 10.24 0.06
CA LYS A 209 12.54 11.44 0.90
C LYS A 209 11.60 11.21 2.08
N PRO A 210 11.66 12.05 3.14
CA PRO A 210 10.73 12.01 4.25
C PRO A 210 9.26 12.13 3.81
N LEU A 211 8.39 11.26 4.30
CA LEU A 211 6.98 11.22 3.86
C LEU A 211 6.11 12.34 4.44
N VAL A 212 6.30 12.75 5.70
CA VAL A 212 5.40 13.74 6.34
C VAL A 212 5.36 15.09 5.61
N PRO A 213 6.49 15.68 5.18
CA PRO A 213 6.46 16.88 4.35
C PRO A 213 5.74 16.68 3.02
N GLN A 214 5.90 15.51 2.39
CA GLN A 214 5.21 15.19 1.14
C GLN A 214 3.69 15.17 1.35
N ILE A 215 3.20 14.48 2.39
CA ILE A 215 1.77 14.43 2.74
C ILE A 215 1.21 15.80 3.10
N TYR A 216 1.98 16.63 3.82
CA TYR A 216 1.56 17.97 4.22
C TYR A 216 1.26 18.85 2.98
N PHE A 217 2.16 18.84 1.99
CA PHE A 217 2.01 19.65 0.77
C PHE A 217 1.23 18.95 -0.36
N MET A 218 0.85 17.68 -0.21
CA MET A 218 0.12 16.93 -1.20
C MET A 218 -1.30 17.46 -1.40
N ARG A 219 -1.78 17.51 -2.65
CA ARG A 219 -3.18 17.86 -2.97
C ARG A 219 -4.13 16.80 -2.41
N HIS A 220 -5.31 17.22 -1.98
CA HIS A 220 -6.27 16.36 -1.26
C HIS A 220 -6.72 15.10 -2.04
N ASP A 221 -7.01 15.23 -3.32
CA ASP A 221 -7.38 14.13 -4.22
C ASP A 221 -6.25 13.12 -4.41
N LEU A 222 -5.01 13.59 -4.53
CA LEU A 222 -3.82 12.74 -4.63
C LEU A 222 -3.57 12.00 -3.32
N TYR A 223 -3.75 12.68 -2.19
CA TYR A 223 -3.65 12.06 -0.87
C TYR A 223 -4.66 10.93 -0.71
N LYS A 224 -5.93 11.14 -1.09
CA LYS A 224 -6.96 10.11 -1.08
C LYS A 224 -6.57 8.90 -1.93
N HIS A 225 -6.00 9.12 -3.10
CA HIS A 225 -5.54 8.03 -3.96
C HIS A 225 -4.37 7.25 -3.33
N CYS A 226 -3.40 7.96 -2.77
CA CYS A 226 -2.25 7.36 -2.10
C CYS A 226 -2.63 6.61 -0.82
N SER A 227 -3.47 7.18 0.06
CA SER A 227 -3.87 6.58 1.34
C SER A 227 -4.55 5.24 1.17
N GLN A 228 -5.31 5.09 0.09
CA GLN A 228 -6.07 3.89 -0.22
C GLN A 228 -5.28 2.86 -1.03
N THR A 229 -4.03 3.13 -1.38
CA THR A 229 -3.25 2.23 -2.23
C THR A 229 -2.04 1.67 -1.47
N PRO A 230 -2.09 0.38 -1.09
CA PRO A 230 -1.03 -0.24 -0.31
C PRO A 230 0.24 -0.45 -1.13
N HIS A 231 1.37 -0.07 -0.53
CA HIS A 231 2.72 -0.32 -1.00
C HIS A 231 3.34 -1.45 -0.17
N CYS A 232 3.22 -2.69 -0.68
CA CYS A 232 3.61 -3.90 0.04
C CYS A 232 5.12 -4.12 0.01
N THR A 233 5.83 -3.51 0.95
CA THR A 233 7.26 -3.74 1.21
C THR A 233 7.54 -3.75 2.71
N ASP A 234 8.52 -4.57 3.10
CA ASP A 234 9.04 -4.65 4.47
C ASP A 234 10.06 -3.54 4.80
N LYS A 235 10.39 -2.69 3.83
CA LYS A 235 11.29 -1.56 4.01
C LYS A 235 10.65 -0.48 4.88
N VAL A 236 11.42 -0.03 5.87
CA VAL A 236 11.03 1.07 6.75
C VAL A 236 11.45 2.40 6.12
N TYR A 237 10.47 3.21 5.74
CA TYR A 237 10.70 4.53 5.14
C TYR A 237 10.77 5.65 6.18
N THR A 238 11.54 6.70 5.85
CA THR A 238 11.71 7.89 6.69
C THR A 238 10.43 8.72 6.69
N LEU A 239 9.89 9.09 7.85
CA LEU A 239 8.74 10.00 7.93
C LEU A 239 9.15 11.45 8.11
N LEU A 240 10.06 11.69 9.05
CA LEU A 240 10.37 13.03 9.49
C LEU A 240 11.62 13.57 8.79
N PRO A 241 11.67 14.86 8.46
CA PRO A 241 12.86 15.47 7.89
C PRO A 241 14.01 15.59 8.92
N TRP A 242 13.73 15.37 10.20
CA TRP A 242 14.70 15.42 11.29
C TRP A 242 15.06 14.01 11.76
N PRO A 243 16.26 13.49 11.42
CA PRO A 243 16.68 12.13 11.77
C PRO A 243 16.65 11.84 13.28
N GLN A 244 16.80 12.86 14.11
CA GLN A 244 16.76 12.75 15.58
C GLN A 244 15.36 12.43 16.12
N LEU A 245 14.31 12.83 15.40
CA LEU A 245 12.92 12.59 15.79
C LEU A 245 12.34 11.33 15.17
N GLU A 246 12.95 10.82 14.11
CA GLU A 246 12.54 9.59 13.42
C GLU A 246 12.35 8.37 14.35
N PRO A 247 13.18 8.14 15.39
CA PRO A 247 12.95 7.06 16.36
C PRO A 247 11.58 7.11 17.06
N LEU A 248 10.99 8.29 17.25
CA LEU A 248 9.66 8.45 17.88
C LEU A 248 8.53 7.88 17.02
N THR A 249 8.78 7.71 15.72
CA THR A 249 7.82 7.16 14.77
C THR A 249 7.93 5.63 14.63
N LYS A 250 8.90 5.00 15.29
CA LYS A 250 9.22 3.58 15.12
C LYS A 250 8.89 2.83 16.41
N THR A 251 7.83 2.03 16.36
CA THR A 251 7.37 1.26 17.51
C THR A 251 7.41 -0.23 17.19
N ARG A 252 8.26 -0.98 17.91
CA ARG A 252 8.33 -2.44 17.83
C ARG A 252 7.16 -3.04 18.63
N TRP A 253 6.58 -4.13 18.12
CA TRP A 253 5.43 -4.80 18.73
C TRP A 253 5.61 -5.12 20.23
N TRP A 254 6.80 -5.54 20.66
CA TRP A 254 7.05 -5.89 22.06
C TRP A 254 7.17 -4.68 23.00
N GLN A 255 7.40 -3.47 22.47
CA GLN A 255 7.49 -2.25 23.30
C GLN A 255 6.15 -1.95 23.96
N VAL A 256 5.05 -2.23 23.27
CA VAL A 256 3.68 -2.06 23.77
C VAL A 256 3.47 -2.92 25.01
N LEU A 257 3.89 -4.20 24.98
CA LEU A 257 3.76 -5.10 26.12
C LEU A 257 4.68 -4.70 27.28
N LEU A 258 5.93 -4.34 27.01
CA LEU A 258 6.88 -3.94 28.06
C LEU A 258 6.46 -2.65 28.78
N LEU A 259 5.87 -1.70 28.04
CA LEU A 259 5.44 -0.44 28.62
C LEU A 259 4.11 -0.57 29.36
N TRP A 260 3.09 -1.13 28.71
CA TRP A 260 1.73 -1.12 29.24
C TRP A 260 1.36 -2.36 30.04
N GLY A 261 2.08 -3.48 29.87
CA GLY A 261 1.88 -4.70 30.65
C GLY A 261 2.06 -4.48 32.17
N PRO A 262 3.16 -3.87 32.64
CA PRO A 262 3.34 -3.53 34.05
C PRO A 262 2.28 -2.57 34.59
N VAL A 263 1.87 -1.58 33.79
CA VAL A 263 0.80 -0.64 34.15
C VAL A 263 -0.53 -1.37 34.32
N CYS A 264 -0.89 -2.22 33.35
CA CYS A 264 -2.08 -3.06 33.41
C CYS A 264 -2.08 -3.98 34.64
N GLY A 265 -0.96 -4.65 34.90
CA GLY A 265 -0.79 -5.53 36.05
C GLY A 265 -0.88 -4.80 37.38
N TYR A 266 -0.27 -3.63 37.49
CA TYR A 266 -0.34 -2.80 38.71
C TYR A 266 -1.77 -2.30 38.98
N LEU A 267 -2.47 -1.80 37.96
CA LEU A 267 -3.85 -1.35 38.10
C LEU A 267 -4.79 -2.50 38.46
N ALA A 268 -4.62 -3.67 37.84
CA ALA A 268 -5.35 -4.87 38.21
C ALA A 268 -5.07 -5.25 39.68
N TYR A 269 -3.79 -5.27 40.09
CA TYR A 269 -3.41 -5.53 41.47
C TYR A 269 -4.07 -4.57 42.47
N CYS A 270 -4.09 -3.27 42.17
CA CYS A 270 -4.79 -2.27 42.98
C CYS A 270 -6.29 -2.55 43.08
N SER A 271 -6.94 -2.93 41.98
CA SER A 271 -8.35 -3.32 41.97
C SER A 271 -8.61 -4.54 42.87
N PHE A 272 -7.83 -5.63 42.72
CA PHE A 272 -7.95 -6.85 43.53
C PHE A 272 -7.61 -6.65 45.01
N LYS A 273 -6.76 -5.68 45.35
CA LYS A 273 -6.47 -5.34 46.75
C LYS A 273 -7.61 -4.54 47.40
N THR A 274 -8.33 -3.74 46.61
CA THR A 274 -9.32 -2.77 47.12
C THR A 274 -10.73 -3.35 47.14
N HIS A 275 -11.06 -4.21 46.18
CA HIS A 275 -12.42 -4.72 45.98
C HIS A 275 -12.48 -6.25 46.12
N PRO A 276 -13.65 -6.81 46.52
CA PRO A 276 -13.84 -8.25 46.57
C PRO A 276 -13.64 -8.90 45.20
N LEU A 277 -13.13 -10.14 45.19
CA LEU A 277 -12.78 -10.88 43.98
C LEU A 277 -13.86 -10.82 42.86
N PRO A 278 -15.16 -11.07 43.13
CA PRO A 278 -16.17 -11.04 42.06
C PRO A 278 -16.33 -9.67 41.40
N TRP A 279 -16.19 -8.58 42.18
CA TRP A 279 -16.27 -7.22 41.66
C TRP A 279 -15.06 -6.88 40.80
N SER A 280 -13.86 -7.21 41.26
CA SER A 280 -12.61 -6.97 40.52
C SER A 280 -12.58 -7.72 39.20
N VAL A 281 -13.00 -8.99 39.21
CA VAL A 281 -13.14 -9.81 38.00
C VAL A 281 -14.21 -9.23 37.07
N GLY A 282 -15.38 -8.86 37.60
CA GLY A 282 -16.46 -8.28 36.82
C GLY A 282 -16.07 -6.96 36.14
N MET A 283 -15.40 -6.06 36.85
CA MET A 283 -14.90 -4.80 36.29
C MET A 283 -13.83 -5.03 35.21
N LEU A 284 -12.93 -6.00 35.41
CA LEU A 284 -11.92 -6.36 34.41
C LEU A 284 -12.58 -6.88 33.13
N PHE A 285 -13.54 -7.79 33.22
CA PHE A 285 -14.27 -8.28 32.04
C PHE A 285 -15.12 -7.20 31.39
N PHE A 286 -15.72 -6.31 32.17
CA PHE A 286 -16.44 -5.16 31.64
C PHE A 286 -15.51 -4.27 30.81
N GLY A 287 -14.34 -3.91 31.35
CA GLY A 287 -13.34 -3.13 30.64
C GLY A 287 -12.86 -3.80 29.35
N LEU A 288 -12.61 -5.11 29.40
CA LEU A 288 -12.21 -5.91 28.24
C LEU A 288 -13.29 -5.91 27.15
N PHE A 289 -14.55 -6.11 27.52
CA PHE A 289 -15.68 -6.06 26.59
C PHE A 289 -15.84 -4.68 25.96
N VAL A 290 -15.80 -3.63 26.79
CA VAL A 290 -15.85 -2.23 26.34
C VAL A 290 -14.72 -1.93 25.37
N TRP A 291 -13.51 -2.44 25.59
CA TRP A 291 -12.41 -2.25 24.66
C TRP A 291 -12.77 -2.72 23.25
N THR A 292 -13.42 -3.88 23.09
CA THR A 292 -13.80 -4.37 21.76
C THR A 292 -14.75 -3.41 21.02
N PHE A 293 -15.57 -2.67 21.77
CA PHE A 293 -16.44 -1.63 21.21
C PHE A 293 -15.65 -0.37 20.84
N VAL A 294 -14.73 0.05 21.71
CA VAL A 294 -13.82 1.18 21.46
C VAL A 294 -12.96 0.92 20.22
N GLU A 295 -12.40 -0.29 20.09
CA GLU A 295 -11.69 -0.76 18.90
C GLU A 295 -12.53 -0.52 17.65
N TYR A 296 -13.75 -1.05 17.62
CA TYR A 296 -14.65 -0.91 16.47
C TYR A 296 -14.94 0.57 16.14
N CYS A 297 -15.26 1.38 17.15
CA CYS A 297 -15.57 2.79 16.96
C CYS A 297 -14.37 3.59 16.47
N MET A 298 -13.18 3.38 17.07
CA MET A 298 -11.97 4.08 16.64
C MET A 298 -11.58 3.65 15.23
N HIS A 299 -11.61 2.36 14.93
CA HIS A 299 -11.24 1.86 13.62
C HIS A 299 -12.18 2.39 12.53
N ARG A 300 -13.50 2.37 12.76
CA ARG A 300 -14.50 2.83 11.80
C ARG A 300 -14.59 4.35 11.66
N PHE A 301 -14.68 5.08 12.77
CA PHE A 301 -15.08 6.49 12.75
C PHE A 301 -13.90 7.47 12.90
N LEU A 302 -12.74 7.01 13.34
CA LEU A 302 -11.55 7.85 13.51
C LEU A 302 -10.44 7.47 12.53
N PHE A 303 -10.10 6.19 12.47
CA PHE A 303 -9.00 5.69 11.62
C PHE A 303 -9.41 5.62 10.14
N HIS A 304 -10.65 5.21 9.85
CA HIS A 304 -11.27 5.28 8.52
C HIS A 304 -12.24 6.45 8.38
N PHE A 305 -11.88 7.63 8.92
CA PHE A 305 -12.69 8.81 8.66
C PHE A 305 -12.72 9.10 7.15
N PRO A 306 -13.90 9.29 6.52
CA PRO A 306 -13.98 9.40 5.07
C PRO A 306 -13.11 10.53 4.52
N GLU A 307 -12.20 10.22 3.61
CA GLU A 307 -11.23 11.22 3.15
C GLU A 307 -11.91 12.37 2.41
N ASP A 308 -13.03 12.14 1.72
CA ASP A 308 -13.83 13.17 1.06
C ASP A 308 -14.40 14.22 2.01
N LYS A 309 -14.47 13.92 3.31
CA LYS A 309 -14.98 14.82 4.35
C LYS A 309 -13.87 15.51 5.15
N LEU A 310 -12.61 15.19 4.88
CA LEU A 310 -11.51 15.86 5.55
C LEU A 310 -11.41 17.33 5.08
N PRO A 311 -11.26 18.29 6.00
CA PRO A 311 -10.91 19.66 5.63
C PRO A 311 -9.63 19.68 4.78
N ASP A 312 -9.59 20.51 3.73
CA ASP A 312 -8.41 20.66 2.88
C ASP A 312 -7.29 21.43 3.62
N SER A 313 -6.56 20.69 4.45
CA SER A 313 -5.45 21.18 5.26
C SER A 313 -4.34 20.15 5.32
N GLY A 314 -3.10 20.58 5.07
CA GLY A 314 -1.92 19.73 5.17
C GLY A 314 -1.74 19.13 6.57
N ALA A 315 -2.08 19.88 7.62
CA ALA A 315 -2.00 19.40 8.99
C ALA A 315 -3.03 18.28 9.26
N VAL A 316 -4.25 18.43 8.75
CA VAL A 316 -5.31 17.40 8.90
C VAL A 316 -4.93 16.12 8.18
N ARG A 317 -4.39 16.21 6.95
CA ARG A 317 -3.88 15.05 6.22
C ARG A 317 -2.76 14.33 6.97
N VAL A 318 -1.83 15.08 7.56
CA VAL A 318 -0.75 14.48 8.38
C VAL A 318 -1.31 13.77 9.61
N VAL A 319 -2.31 14.35 10.29
CA VAL A 319 -2.96 13.68 11.43
C VAL A 319 -3.64 12.39 10.99
N HIS A 320 -4.46 12.42 9.93
CA HIS A 320 -5.13 11.23 9.38
C HIS A 320 -4.10 10.15 8.97
N PHE A 321 -3.03 10.57 8.29
CA PHE A 321 -1.92 9.71 7.90
C PHE A 321 -1.26 9.03 9.09
N LEU A 322 -0.95 9.75 10.15
CA LEU A 322 -0.29 9.21 11.34
C LEU A 322 -1.22 8.34 12.22
N LEU A 323 -2.53 8.56 12.16
CA LEU A 323 -3.50 7.76 12.91
C LEU A 323 -3.62 6.35 12.37
N HIS A 324 -3.78 6.20 11.05
CA HIS A 324 -3.97 4.88 10.45
C HIS A 324 -3.59 4.77 8.97
N SER A 325 -3.66 5.85 8.17
CA SER A 325 -3.43 5.70 6.74
C SER A 325 -2.02 5.25 6.40
N ILE A 326 -1.01 5.60 7.21
CA ILE A 326 0.35 5.06 7.06
C ILE A 326 0.38 3.54 7.09
N HIS A 327 -0.46 2.91 7.92
CA HIS A 327 -0.55 1.47 8.00
C HIS A 327 -1.22 0.89 6.74
N HIS A 328 -2.29 1.51 6.23
CA HIS A 328 -2.88 1.10 4.95
C HIS A 328 -1.94 1.30 3.75
N MET A 329 -1.13 2.35 3.78
CA MET A 329 -0.13 2.64 2.75
C MET A 329 1.09 1.73 2.84
N LEU A 330 1.55 1.39 4.05
CA LEU A 330 2.73 0.56 4.32
C LEU A 330 2.34 -0.61 5.24
N PRO A 331 1.49 -1.55 4.79
CA PRO A 331 0.94 -2.59 5.66
C PRO A 331 1.99 -3.55 6.22
N MET A 332 3.11 -3.69 5.50
CA MET A 332 4.20 -4.60 5.86
C MET A 332 5.37 -3.90 6.59
N ASP A 333 5.25 -2.62 6.95
CA ASP A 333 6.27 -1.95 7.77
C ASP A 333 6.15 -2.42 9.24
N PRO A 334 7.14 -3.17 9.76
CA PRO A 334 7.04 -3.78 11.09
C PRO A 334 7.16 -2.78 12.24
N LEU A 335 7.51 -1.52 11.97
CA LEU A 335 7.70 -0.48 12.98
C LEU A 335 6.58 0.58 12.97
N ARG A 336 5.63 0.50 12.03
CA ARG A 336 4.56 1.49 11.79
C ARG A 336 3.14 0.93 11.88
N LEU A 337 3.00 -0.25 12.50
CA LEU A 337 1.73 -0.94 12.66
C LEU A 337 1.12 -0.68 14.04
N VAL A 338 1.88 -1.01 15.09
CA VAL A 338 1.39 -0.87 16.47
C VAL A 338 1.35 0.61 16.89
N MET A 339 0.42 0.96 17.76
CA MET A 339 0.23 2.35 18.16
C MET A 339 1.43 2.87 18.95
N PRO A 340 2.07 3.98 18.53
CA PRO A 340 3.10 4.63 19.32
C PRO A 340 2.57 5.04 20.70
N PRO A 341 3.33 4.86 21.80
CA PRO A 341 2.83 5.11 23.16
C PRO A 341 2.25 6.51 23.39
N VAL A 342 2.85 7.53 22.78
CA VAL A 342 2.36 8.92 22.87
C VAL A 342 1.00 9.07 22.20
N LEU A 343 0.81 8.46 21.03
CA LEU A 343 -0.46 8.51 20.32
C LEU A 343 -1.55 7.74 21.07
N LEU A 344 -1.23 6.56 21.61
CA LEU A 344 -2.14 5.81 22.47
C LEU A 344 -2.58 6.65 23.68
N LEU A 345 -1.64 7.30 24.37
CA LEU A 345 -1.97 8.13 25.52
C LEU A 345 -2.95 9.24 25.13
N LEU A 346 -2.66 9.97 24.05
CA LEU A 346 -3.53 11.04 23.55
C LEU A 346 -4.94 10.54 23.20
N LEU A 347 -5.06 9.38 22.56
CA LEU A 347 -6.34 8.77 22.21
C LEU A 347 -7.09 8.21 23.43
N SER A 348 -6.36 7.75 24.46
CA SER A 348 -6.94 7.19 25.67
C SER A 348 -7.53 8.25 26.61
N LEU A 349 -6.99 9.48 26.63
CA LEU A 349 -7.45 10.56 27.51
C LEU A 349 -8.93 10.92 27.35
N PRO A 350 -9.46 11.22 26.14
CA PRO A 350 -10.89 11.53 25.99
C PRO A 350 -11.78 10.35 26.38
N VAL A 351 -11.34 9.11 26.12
CA VAL A 351 -12.06 7.90 26.56
C VAL A 351 -12.06 7.80 28.08
N PHE A 352 -10.92 8.03 28.74
CA PHE A 352 -10.81 8.03 30.20
C PHE A 352 -11.74 9.06 30.85
N PHE A 353 -11.70 10.31 30.38
CA PHE A 353 -12.53 11.38 30.92
C PHE A 353 -14.02 11.15 30.66
N LEU A 354 -14.38 10.57 29.52
CA LEU A 354 -15.76 10.15 29.25
C LEU A 354 -16.22 9.09 30.28
N PHE A 355 -15.36 8.12 30.59
CA PHE A 355 -15.66 7.10 31.59
C PHE A 355 -15.79 7.68 32.99
N CYS A 356 -14.90 8.60 33.39
CA CYS A 356 -15.03 9.34 34.66
C CYS A 356 -16.30 10.19 34.76
N ALA A 357 -16.86 10.66 33.63
CA ALA A 357 -18.11 11.40 33.62
C ALA A 357 -19.34 10.50 33.80
N ILE A 358 -19.27 9.24 33.35
CA ILE A 358 -20.40 8.29 33.37
C ILE A 358 -20.39 7.41 34.63
N PHE A 359 -19.20 7.02 35.11
CA PHE A 359 -19.04 6.03 36.17
C PHE A 359 -18.31 6.60 37.39
N PRO A 360 -18.57 6.07 38.59
CA PRO A 360 -17.85 6.47 39.77
C PRO A 360 -16.36 6.06 39.69
N GLN A 361 -15.51 6.85 40.32
CA GLN A 361 -14.06 6.74 40.17
C GLN A 361 -13.50 5.34 40.50
N TRP A 362 -14.02 4.68 41.54
CA TRP A 362 -13.61 3.33 41.92
C TRP A 362 -13.89 2.30 40.81
N PHE A 363 -14.99 2.45 40.09
CA PHE A 363 -15.36 1.55 39.00
C PHE A 363 -14.47 1.78 37.78
N VAL A 364 -14.19 3.05 37.44
CA VAL A 364 -13.29 3.40 36.33
C VAL A 364 -11.91 2.78 36.56
N TRP A 365 -11.31 2.98 37.74
CA TRP A 365 -9.99 2.40 38.05
C TRP A 365 -10.01 0.87 38.14
N GLY A 366 -11.13 0.27 38.55
CA GLY A 366 -11.29 -1.18 38.54
C GLY A 366 -11.42 -1.78 37.13
N ALA A 367 -12.07 -1.06 36.21
CA ALA A 367 -12.32 -1.51 34.83
C ALA A 367 -11.20 -1.13 33.84
N TRP A 368 -10.46 -0.04 34.09
CA TRP A 368 -9.35 0.42 33.27
C TRP A 368 -8.31 -0.65 32.91
N PRO A 369 -7.83 -1.51 33.86
CA PRO A 369 -6.92 -2.59 33.49
C PRO A 369 -7.55 -3.60 32.51
N GLY A 370 -8.86 -3.82 32.57
CA GLY A 370 -9.57 -4.65 31.58
C GLY A 370 -9.52 -4.03 30.18
N GLY A 371 -9.77 -2.72 30.09
CA GLY A 371 -9.67 -1.99 28.82
C GLY A 371 -8.26 -1.97 28.26
N LEU A 372 -7.26 -1.74 29.11
CA LEU A 372 -5.85 -1.76 28.72
C LEU A 372 -5.38 -3.17 28.30
N CYS A 373 -5.86 -4.22 28.97
CA CYS A 373 -5.64 -5.60 28.56
C CYS A 373 -6.25 -5.88 27.19
N GLY A 374 -7.46 -5.39 26.93
CA GLY A 374 -8.09 -5.46 25.61
C GLY A 374 -7.25 -4.80 24.53
N TYR A 375 -6.74 -3.59 24.78
CA TYR A 375 -5.83 -2.89 23.88
C TYR A 375 -4.56 -3.71 23.60
N LEU A 376 -3.92 -4.25 24.62
CA LEU A 376 -2.72 -5.08 24.47
C LEU A 376 -3.01 -6.30 23.58
N CYS A 377 -4.15 -6.96 23.79
CA CYS A 377 -4.58 -8.07 22.95
C CYS A 377 -4.83 -7.62 21.50
N TYR A 378 -5.52 -6.50 21.30
CA TYR A 378 -5.79 -5.92 19.99
C TYR A 378 -4.51 -5.65 19.21
N ASP A 379 -3.57 -4.89 19.77
CA ASP A 379 -2.39 -4.44 19.03
C ASP A 379 -1.48 -5.62 18.67
N LEU A 380 -1.40 -6.62 19.54
CA LEU A 380 -0.66 -7.86 19.29
C LEU A 380 -1.35 -8.74 18.24
N ILE A 381 -2.68 -8.90 18.30
CA ILE A 381 -3.45 -9.64 17.28
C ILE A 381 -3.30 -8.93 15.94
N HIS A 382 -3.46 -7.61 15.91
CA HIS A 382 -3.32 -6.79 14.71
C HIS A 382 -1.93 -6.97 14.09
N TYR A 383 -0.86 -6.80 14.87
CA TYR A 383 0.51 -7.04 14.39
C TYR A 383 0.68 -8.45 13.81
N GLN A 384 0.10 -9.43 14.49
CA GLN A 384 0.19 -10.83 14.12
C GLN A 384 -0.56 -11.18 12.83
N THR A 385 -1.65 -10.46 12.53
CA THR A 385 -2.38 -10.63 11.26
C THR A 385 -1.54 -10.22 10.04
N HIS A 386 -0.52 -9.37 10.21
CA HIS A 386 0.39 -8.95 9.13
C HIS A 386 1.71 -9.74 9.11
N HIS A 387 2.29 -10.04 10.27
CA HIS A 387 3.69 -10.53 10.37
C HIS A 387 3.85 -12.03 10.71
N CYS A 388 2.80 -12.84 10.54
CA CYS A 388 2.80 -14.32 10.35
C CYS A 388 3.39 -15.26 11.44
N SER A 389 4.13 -14.82 12.46
CA SER A 389 4.79 -15.76 13.39
C SER A 389 3.89 -16.69 14.25
N ILE A 390 2.67 -16.27 14.63
CA ILE A 390 1.70 -17.01 15.46
C ILE A 390 0.38 -17.26 14.71
N ALA A 391 0.01 -16.41 13.74
CA ALA A 391 -1.27 -16.50 13.03
C ALA A 391 -1.49 -17.88 12.41
N ASP A 392 -0.44 -18.48 11.86
CA ASP A 392 -0.52 -19.76 11.15
C ASP A 392 -0.71 -20.95 12.12
N LYS A 393 -0.42 -20.75 13.42
CA LYS A 393 -0.54 -21.78 14.46
C LYS A 393 -1.87 -21.74 15.20
N VAL A 394 -2.57 -20.61 15.18
CA VAL A 394 -3.82 -20.40 15.92
C VAL A 394 -4.96 -20.19 14.93
N PRO A 395 -5.85 -21.18 14.72
CA PRO A 395 -6.88 -21.12 13.67
C PRO A 395 -7.78 -19.88 13.73
N TYR A 396 -8.08 -19.41 14.94
CA TYR A 396 -8.87 -18.19 15.13
C TYR A 396 -8.12 -16.94 14.64
N ILE A 397 -6.84 -16.79 14.97
CA ILE A 397 -6.02 -15.66 14.52
C ILE A 397 -5.82 -15.74 13.00
N ASN A 398 -5.68 -16.93 12.43
CA ASN A 398 -5.66 -17.11 10.97
C ASN A 398 -6.97 -16.62 10.32
N THR A 399 -8.12 -16.95 10.92
CA THR A 399 -9.42 -16.45 10.44
C THR A 399 -9.51 -14.93 10.48
N LEU A 400 -9.00 -14.30 11.55
CA LEU A 400 -8.93 -12.85 11.68
C LEU A 400 -7.94 -12.23 10.70
N ARG A 401 -6.80 -12.89 10.45
CA ARG A 401 -5.83 -12.49 9.43
C ARG A 401 -6.48 -12.42 8.06
N VAL A 402 -7.11 -13.50 7.59
CA VAL A 402 -7.76 -13.51 6.28
C VAL A 402 -8.84 -12.42 6.19
N TYR A 403 -9.59 -12.20 7.26
CA TYR A 403 -10.61 -11.17 7.33
C TYR A 403 -10.03 -9.75 7.25
N HIS A 404 -8.98 -9.47 8.02
CA HIS A 404 -8.33 -8.16 8.07
C HIS A 404 -7.51 -7.85 6.80
N MET A 405 -6.92 -8.87 6.17
CA MET A 405 -6.27 -8.72 4.87
C MET A 405 -7.29 -8.33 3.79
N LYS A 406 -8.52 -8.87 3.84
CA LYS A 406 -9.59 -8.42 2.93
C LYS A 406 -9.96 -6.96 3.18
N HIS A 407 -9.99 -6.51 4.43
CA HIS A 407 -10.18 -5.11 4.75
C HIS A 407 -9.10 -4.22 4.09
N HIS A 408 -7.81 -4.56 4.22
CA HIS A 408 -6.72 -3.80 3.59
C HIS A 408 -6.78 -3.76 2.05
N PHE A 409 -7.07 -4.89 1.41
CA PHE A 409 -6.82 -5.06 -0.03
C PHE A 409 -8.06 -5.11 -0.92
N LYS A 410 -9.25 -5.36 -0.35
CA LYS A 410 -10.48 -5.59 -1.13
C LYS A 410 -11.66 -4.74 -0.66
N TYR A 411 -11.89 -4.61 0.64
CA TYR A 411 -13.07 -3.97 1.22
C TYR A 411 -12.68 -3.01 2.35
N PRO A 412 -12.02 -1.87 2.06
CA PRO A 412 -11.56 -0.92 3.08
C PRO A 412 -12.70 -0.29 3.91
N ASP A 413 -13.92 -0.29 3.38
CA ASP A 413 -15.12 0.25 4.06
C ASP A 413 -15.89 -0.78 4.91
N LEU A 414 -15.37 -2.01 5.05
CA LEU A 414 -15.95 -3.11 5.82
C LEU A 414 -14.89 -3.79 6.69
N GLY A 415 -15.31 -4.57 7.70
CA GLY A 415 -14.37 -5.37 8.49
C GLY A 415 -13.52 -4.57 9.47
N PHE A 416 -14.16 -3.69 10.25
CA PHE A 416 -13.48 -2.85 11.23
C PHE A 416 -13.11 -3.61 12.51
N GLY A 417 -13.65 -4.80 12.74
CA GLY A 417 -13.25 -5.65 13.85
C GLY A 417 -11.95 -6.40 13.57
N VAL A 418 -10.91 -6.13 14.37
CA VAL A 418 -9.59 -6.79 14.27
C VAL A 418 -9.49 -7.95 15.26
N THR A 419 -9.97 -7.78 16.50
CA THR A 419 -9.99 -8.85 17.51
C THR A 419 -11.16 -9.80 17.35
N SER A 420 -12.28 -9.33 16.79
CA SER A 420 -13.47 -10.15 16.53
C SER A 420 -14.38 -9.49 15.49
N LYS A 421 -15.23 -10.29 14.84
CA LYS A 421 -16.26 -9.81 13.90
C LYS A 421 -17.55 -9.36 14.59
N PHE A 422 -17.61 -9.38 15.92
CA PHE A 422 -18.86 -9.20 16.67
C PHE A 422 -19.53 -7.87 16.34
N TRP A 423 -18.81 -6.76 16.45
CA TRP A 423 -19.37 -5.43 16.19
C TRP A 423 -19.63 -5.17 14.70
N ASP A 424 -18.86 -5.79 13.81
CA ASP A 424 -19.19 -5.77 12.37
C ASP A 424 -20.56 -6.40 12.10
N ILE A 425 -20.86 -7.54 12.73
CA ILE A 425 -22.16 -8.20 12.58
C ILE A 425 -23.27 -7.35 13.19
N VAL A 426 -23.05 -6.81 14.40
CA VAL A 426 -24.03 -5.97 15.11
C VAL A 426 -24.38 -4.70 14.32
N PHE A 427 -23.39 -4.06 13.70
CA PHE A 427 -23.56 -2.78 13.00
C PHE A 427 -23.59 -2.90 11.47
N GLY A 428 -23.69 -4.12 10.93
CA GLY A 428 -23.87 -4.35 9.50
C GLY A 428 -22.67 -4.01 8.62
N THR A 429 -21.45 -4.16 9.13
CA THR A 429 -20.19 -4.00 8.38
C THR A 429 -19.38 -5.30 8.19
N PRO A 430 -19.96 -6.52 8.12
CA PRO A 430 -19.17 -7.73 7.91
C PRO A 430 -18.67 -7.87 6.48
N ILE A 431 -17.47 -8.43 6.31
CA ILE A 431 -16.98 -8.88 5.00
C ILE A 431 -17.54 -10.28 4.70
N ASP A 432 -18.53 -10.34 3.79
CA ASP A 432 -19.14 -11.58 3.29
C ASP A 432 -18.72 -11.85 1.83
N ASP A 433 -17.89 -12.88 1.59
CA ASP A 433 -17.50 -13.24 0.22
C ASP A 433 -18.64 -13.85 -0.61
N LYS A 434 -19.76 -14.22 0.04
CA LYS A 434 -20.89 -14.91 -0.60
C LYS A 434 -21.90 -13.97 -1.25
N LYS A 435 -21.85 -12.66 -0.97
CA LYS A 435 -22.64 -11.69 -1.72
C LYS A 435 -21.89 -11.39 -3.02
N LYS A 436 -22.24 -12.10 -4.09
CA LYS A 436 -21.98 -11.62 -5.45
C LYS A 436 -22.38 -10.15 -5.49
N THR A 437 -21.45 -9.29 -5.89
CA THR A 437 -21.75 -7.89 -6.21
C THR A 437 -23.02 -7.86 -7.06
N PRO A 438 -24.02 -7.01 -6.73
CA PRO A 438 -25.04 -6.68 -7.71
C PRO A 438 -24.31 -6.15 -8.93
N SER A 439 -24.58 -6.73 -10.09
CA SER A 439 -24.19 -6.16 -11.37
C SER A 439 -24.76 -4.74 -11.47
N GLU A 440 -23.89 -3.74 -11.45
CA GLU A 440 -24.16 -2.40 -11.98
C GLU A 440 -23.28 -2.16 -13.21
#